data_AF-A0A9X3G3E0-F1
#
_entry.id   AF-A0A9X3G3E0-F1
#
_cell.length_a   1.000
_cell.length_b   1.000
_cell.length_c   1.000
_cell.angle_alpha   90.00
_cell.angle_beta   90.00
_cell.angle_gamma   90.00
#
_symmetry.space_group_name_H-M   'P 1'
#
loop_
_entity.id
_entity.type
_entity.pdbx_description
1 polymer ?
#
loop_
_entity_poly.entity_id
_entity_poly.type
_entity_poly.pdbx_seq_one_letter_code
_entity_poly.pdbx_strand_id
1 'polypeptide(L)'
;MGQWGAYGYAVDLGANYRDILDHFYGGTSLAGDVGNPAVSVELLSLRSRETVLTGPGLAINGVALGANAVRIRGVASNTFQVLVGDGCGGPWSVWSGAANGQLASGLTVTGELRMCEPGQVRAYRGNIAVLDGGGFQTTVNTVLLDDYLRGVLPREMPASWGSAGGGRGMEALKAQAVAARSYALASQWRAYAKTCDTTSCQVYRGAYVQPSGGAVSWLEDGRTDGAVAATSGQVRRWPNGGVVRTEFSASTGGHTAGGSFPAVADRGDATAANPNRSWTVAFSRADAAARLGLASITGVRVTERNGLGADGGRAVTVVFDTSSGSRSFTGAQVRSALGLKSDWFSVAFAHSTSGRAFAQALYSDVLGRPGDPGGIDNWARAVDAGAERYGVAHGFASSSERYAQWVNTTYVLALRRAPDGGGAEAWLNYLRAGATLNDLNAAVYGSQEALNTLGGGEVQGWVDAVYRLLLGRGAAPEEQTSWARVAAQAGRNPVVMAISQSPEARNRRLEEYYQVLLGRALDDGGRSSFSGLLAGRGDVDVVALLAASPEYRQRAEARFP
;
A
#
# COMPACT_ATOMS: atom_id res chain seq x y z
N MET A 1 18.61 -7.26 12.49
CA MET A 1 18.68 -5.79 12.73
C MET A 1 18.05 -5.03 11.58
N GLY A 2 17.28 -3.97 11.85
CA GLY A 2 16.89 -2.98 10.83
C GLY A 2 17.95 -1.90 10.68
N GLN A 3 18.37 -1.56 9.46
CA GLN A 3 19.40 -0.55 9.23
C GLN A 3 18.89 0.85 9.60
N TRP A 4 17.68 1.22 9.16
CA TRP A 4 17.02 2.45 9.60
C TRP A 4 16.70 2.45 11.10
N GLY A 5 16.38 1.28 11.66
CA GLY A 5 16.29 1.07 13.10
C GLY A 5 17.57 1.44 13.83
N ALA A 6 18.70 0.87 13.43
CA ALA A 6 20.03 1.18 13.98
C ALA A 6 20.38 2.67 13.84
N TYR A 7 20.07 3.27 12.69
CA TYR A 7 20.23 4.72 12.47
C TYR A 7 19.42 5.53 13.48
N GLY A 8 18.12 5.28 13.61
CA GLY A 8 17.26 6.04 14.53
C GLY A 8 17.65 5.82 15.99
N TYR A 9 18.03 4.60 16.38
CA TYR A 9 18.58 4.35 17.72
C TYR A 9 19.84 5.18 17.98
N ALA A 10 20.76 5.26 17.03
CA ALA A 10 21.99 6.04 17.18
C ALA A 10 21.74 7.56 17.17
N VAL A 11 21.04 8.05 16.15
CA VAL A 11 20.88 9.47 15.86
C VAL A 11 19.81 10.12 16.75
N ASP A 12 18.62 9.50 16.82
CA ASP A 12 17.46 10.08 17.50
C ASP A 12 17.40 9.71 18.98
N LEU A 13 17.83 8.49 19.33
CA LEU A 13 17.72 7.96 20.69
C LEU A 13 19.05 7.92 21.45
N GLY A 14 20.18 8.21 20.78
CA GLY A 14 21.51 8.31 21.42
C GLY A 14 22.11 6.97 21.88
N ALA A 15 21.63 5.85 21.36
CA ALA A 15 22.15 4.52 21.68
C ALA A 15 23.54 4.31 21.07
N ASN A 16 24.42 3.60 21.78
CA ASN A 16 25.70 3.18 21.23
C ASN A 16 25.57 1.86 20.44
N TYR A 17 26.59 1.48 19.68
CA TYR A 17 26.54 0.30 18.82
C TYR A 17 26.33 -1.02 19.57
N ARG A 18 26.75 -1.12 20.83
CA ARG A 18 26.55 -2.33 21.66
C ARG A 18 25.08 -2.47 22.03
N ASP A 19 24.44 -1.40 22.48
CA ASP A 19 23.02 -1.37 22.82
C ASP A 19 22.17 -1.73 21.59
N ILE A 20 22.53 -1.21 20.41
CA ILE A 20 21.87 -1.53 19.14
C ILE A 20 21.97 -3.02 18.85
N LEU A 21 23.18 -3.61 18.94
CA LEU A 21 23.39 -5.02 18.70
C LEU A 21 22.64 -5.90 19.71
N ASP A 22 22.65 -5.54 21.00
CA ASP A 22 21.95 -6.28 22.06
C ASP A 22 20.43 -6.24 21.90
N HIS A 23 19.90 -5.09 21.45
CA HIS A 23 18.48 -4.94 21.14
C HIS A 23 18.04 -5.88 20.00
N PHE A 24 18.78 -5.90 18.89
CA PHE A 24 18.37 -6.65 17.71
C PHE A 24 18.78 -8.13 17.70
N TYR A 25 19.83 -8.50 18.43
CA TYR A 25 20.39 -9.85 18.45
C TYR A 25 20.32 -10.45 19.87
N GLY A 26 19.15 -10.34 20.50
CA GLY A 26 18.88 -10.89 21.83
C GLY A 26 19.21 -12.39 21.94
N GLY A 27 19.66 -12.82 23.12
CA GLY A 27 20.14 -14.19 23.34
C GLY A 27 21.58 -14.46 22.84
N THR A 28 22.26 -13.43 22.34
CA THR A 28 23.67 -13.48 21.95
C THR A 28 24.47 -12.47 22.78
N SER A 29 25.80 -12.64 22.82
CA SER A 29 26.70 -11.68 23.43
C SER A 29 27.64 -11.09 22.39
N LEU A 30 28.05 -9.83 22.60
CA LEU A 30 29.21 -9.27 21.91
C LEU A 30 30.46 -9.96 22.46
N ALA A 31 31.22 -10.62 21.59
CA ALA A 31 32.44 -11.30 21.96
C ALA A 31 33.65 -10.63 21.29
N GLY A 32 34.78 -10.68 22.01
CA GLY A 32 36.06 -10.13 21.57
C GLY A 32 36.75 -10.94 20.47
N ASP A 33 37.87 -10.35 20.03
CA ASP A 33 38.70 -10.54 18.84
C ASP A 33 38.71 -11.95 18.18
N VAL A 34 38.04 -12.07 17.03
CA VAL A 34 38.17 -13.22 16.10
C VAL A 34 39.41 -13.11 15.19
N GLY A 35 40.25 -12.11 15.40
CA GLY A 35 41.31 -11.71 14.50
C GLY A 35 40.76 -11.14 13.20
N ASN A 36 41.60 -11.20 12.17
CA ASN A 36 41.27 -10.79 10.81
C ASN A 36 41.45 -11.97 9.83
N PRO A 37 40.68 -13.07 9.96
CA PRO A 37 40.82 -14.23 9.10
C PRO A 37 40.43 -13.90 7.66
N ALA A 38 40.85 -14.74 6.71
CA ALA A 38 40.36 -14.62 5.35
C ALA A 38 38.91 -15.14 5.21
N VAL A 39 38.12 -14.50 4.35
CA VAL A 39 36.80 -14.94 3.91
C VAL A 39 36.80 -15.18 2.40
N SER A 40 36.12 -16.24 1.97
CA SER A 40 35.97 -16.59 0.55
C SER A 40 34.59 -16.18 0.02
N VAL A 41 34.58 -15.39 -1.06
CA VAL A 41 33.40 -14.80 -1.67
C VAL A 41 33.27 -15.31 -3.11
N GLU A 42 32.22 -16.08 -3.41
CA GLU A 42 31.92 -16.43 -4.81
C GLU A 42 31.44 -15.17 -5.56
N LEU A 43 32.09 -14.85 -6.68
CA LEU A 43 31.69 -13.77 -7.58
C LEU A 43 30.68 -14.31 -8.60
N LEU A 44 29.39 -14.25 -8.26
CA LEU A 44 28.34 -14.98 -8.99
C LEU A 44 28.18 -14.53 -10.45
N SER A 45 28.49 -13.27 -10.74
CA SER A 45 28.46 -12.71 -12.10
C SER A 45 29.50 -13.33 -13.05
N LEU A 46 30.48 -14.06 -12.50
CA LEU A 46 31.54 -14.76 -13.23
C LEU A 46 31.35 -16.28 -13.28
N ARG A 47 30.23 -16.79 -12.73
CA ARG A 47 29.91 -18.21 -12.83
C ARG A 47 29.76 -18.61 -14.30
N SER A 48 30.40 -19.72 -14.67
CA SER A 48 30.44 -20.25 -16.04
C SER A 48 31.03 -19.26 -17.05
N ARG A 49 31.86 -18.31 -16.59
CA ARG A 49 32.57 -17.36 -17.42
C ARG A 49 34.06 -17.46 -17.15
N GLU A 50 34.83 -17.06 -18.15
CA GLU A 50 36.28 -16.92 -18.02
C GLU A 50 36.62 -15.79 -17.04
N THR A 51 37.72 -15.98 -16.32
CA THR A 51 38.23 -14.99 -15.37
C THR A 51 39.34 -14.22 -16.07
N VAL A 52 39.18 -12.90 -16.22
CA VAL A 52 40.17 -12.03 -16.86
C VAL A 52 40.59 -10.95 -15.88
N LEU A 53 41.87 -10.92 -15.52
CA LEU A 53 42.44 -9.97 -14.59
C LEU A 53 43.57 -9.19 -15.28
N THR A 54 43.74 -7.93 -14.90
CA THR A 54 44.87 -7.09 -15.28
C THR A 54 45.42 -6.37 -14.07
N GLY A 55 46.70 -6.03 -14.10
CA GLY A 55 47.37 -5.27 -13.06
C GLY A 55 48.85 -5.62 -12.97
N PRO A 56 49.64 -4.80 -12.26
CA PRO A 56 51.05 -5.10 -12.00
C PRO A 56 51.21 -6.31 -11.08
N GLY A 57 52.31 -7.03 -11.29
CA GLY A 57 52.79 -8.07 -10.37
C GLY A 57 51.90 -9.31 -10.30
N LEU A 58 51.10 -9.60 -11.34
CA LEU A 58 50.24 -10.78 -11.36
C LEU A 58 51.06 -12.07 -11.31
N ALA A 59 50.64 -12.99 -10.44
CA ALA A 59 51.23 -14.31 -10.29
C ALA A 59 50.14 -15.38 -10.09
N ILE A 60 50.35 -16.57 -10.65
CA ILE A 60 49.50 -17.75 -10.44
C ILE A 60 50.25 -18.76 -9.58
N ASN A 61 49.62 -19.19 -8.48
CA ASN A 61 50.19 -20.17 -7.54
C ASN A 61 51.62 -19.79 -7.09
N GLY A 62 51.88 -18.48 -6.95
CA GLY A 62 53.19 -17.92 -6.57
C GLY A 62 54.18 -17.72 -7.72
N VAL A 63 53.87 -18.17 -8.95
CA VAL A 63 54.74 -17.99 -10.12
C VAL A 63 54.33 -16.73 -10.87
N ALA A 64 55.26 -15.79 -11.03
CA ALA A 64 55.05 -14.54 -11.76
C ALA A 64 54.64 -14.81 -13.22
N LEU A 65 53.66 -14.06 -13.70
CA LEU A 65 53.17 -14.23 -15.08
C LEU A 65 54.11 -13.64 -16.13
N GLY A 66 54.90 -12.63 -15.76
CA GLY A 66 55.70 -11.85 -16.70
C GLY A 66 54.87 -10.99 -17.66
N ALA A 67 53.59 -10.77 -17.35
CA ALA A 67 52.63 -10.05 -18.17
C ALA A 67 51.67 -9.24 -17.30
N ASN A 68 50.97 -8.26 -17.91
CA ASN A 68 50.07 -7.33 -17.20
C ASN A 68 48.62 -7.81 -17.17
N ALA A 69 48.29 -8.91 -17.85
CA ALA A 69 46.97 -9.50 -17.83
C ALA A 69 47.01 -11.03 -17.93
N VAL A 70 45.96 -11.65 -17.38
CA VAL A 70 45.72 -13.09 -17.42
C VAL A 70 44.27 -13.37 -17.79
N ARG A 71 44.07 -14.39 -18.62
CA ARG A 71 42.77 -14.96 -18.96
C ARG A 71 42.77 -16.44 -18.62
N ILE A 72 41.89 -16.84 -17.71
CA ILE A 72 41.74 -18.22 -17.24
C ILE A 72 40.42 -18.76 -17.76
N ARG A 73 40.46 -19.84 -18.55
CA ARG A 73 39.29 -20.48 -19.15
C ARG A 73 39.25 -21.98 -18.86
N GLY A 74 38.10 -22.49 -18.45
CA GLY A 74 37.86 -23.92 -18.29
C GLY A 74 37.88 -24.62 -19.65
N VAL A 75 38.65 -25.69 -19.77
CA VAL A 75 38.75 -26.49 -21.01
C VAL A 75 38.29 -27.93 -20.83
N ALA A 76 38.28 -28.43 -19.59
CA ALA A 76 37.68 -29.70 -19.19
C ALA A 76 37.38 -29.64 -17.68
N SER A 77 36.67 -30.63 -17.14
CA SER A 77 36.50 -30.76 -15.69
C SER A 77 37.86 -30.74 -14.99
N ASN A 78 37.94 -29.99 -13.90
CA ASN A 78 39.16 -29.74 -13.13
C ASN A 78 40.36 -29.20 -13.93
N THR A 79 40.19 -28.70 -15.15
CA THR A 79 41.30 -28.26 -16.01
C THR A 79 41.06 -26.88 -16.60
N PHE A 80 41.99 -25.96 -16.35
CA PHE A 80 41.97 -24.58 -16.83
C PHE A 80 43.13 -24.32 -17.77
N GLN A 81 42.89 -23.56 -18.83
CA GLN A 81 43.94 -22.96 -19.64
C GLN A 81 44.19 -21.53 -19.20
N VAL A 82 45.48 -21.21 -19.02
CA VAL A 82 46.01 -19.91 -18.66
C VAL A 82 46.62 -19.25 -19.89
N LEU A 83 46.11 -18.06 -20.21
CA LEU A 83 46.62 -17.20 -21.26
C LEU A 83 47.11 -15.89 -20.62
N VAL A 84 48.17 -15.31 -21.18
CA VAL A 84 48.73 -14.02 -20.75
C VAL A 84 48.72 -13.00 -21.87
N GLY A 85 48.67 -11.71 -21.52
CA GLY A 85 48.66 -10.59 -22.45
C GLY A 85 48.92 -9.25 -21.75
N ASP A 86 48.76 -8.15 -22.50
CA ASP A 86 49.10 -6.81 -22.02
C ASP A 86 47.94 -6.08 -21.32
N GLY A 87 46.70 -6.54 -21.52
CA GLY A 87 45.51 -5.92 -20.95
C GLY A 87 44.24 -6.75 -21.19
N CYS A 88 43.09 -6.20 -20.79
CA CYS A 88 41.79 -6.89 -20.85
C CYS A 88 41.38 -7.40 -22.24
N GLY A 89 41.89 -6.79 -23.31
CA GLY A 89 41.59 -7.18 -24.70
C GLY A 89 42.55 -8.21 -25.30
N GLY A 90 43.65 -8.54 -24.62
CA GLY A 90 44.78 -9.25 -25.22
C GLY A 90 45.71 -8.31 -26.02
N PRO A 91 46.44 -8.81 -27.05
CA PRO A 91 46.41 -10.16 -27.58
C PRO A 91 46.80 -11.23 -26.54
N TRP A 92 46.32 -12.47 -26.73
CA TRP A 92 46.49 -13.56 -25.78
C TRP A 92 47.48 -14.60 -26.30
N SER A 93 48.41 -15.01 -25.44
CA SER A 93 49.36 -16.10 -25.70
C SER A 93 49.31 -17.15 -24.58
N VAL A 94 49.65 -18.39 -24.88
CA VAL A 94 49.69 -19.47 -23.87
C VAL A 94 50.79 -19.16 -22.86
N TRP A 95 50.44 -19.20 -21.56
CA TRP A 95 51.42 -18.94 -20.52
C TRP A 95 52.46 -20.07 -20.46
N SER A 96 53.74 -19.72 -20.52
CA SER A 96 54.86 -20.67 -20.52
C SER A 96 55.17 -21.26 -19.14
N GLY A 97 54.57 -20.75 -18.06
CA GLY A 97 54.75 -21.26 -16.71
C GLY A 97 54.04 -22.58 -16.41
N ALA A 98 53.32 -23.15 -17.39
CA ALA A 98 52.69 -24.47 -17.29
C ALA A 98 52.76 -25.21 -18.65
N ALA A 99 52.83 -26.54 -18.62
CA ALA A 99 52.79 -27.35 -19.84
C ALA A 99 51.48 -27.09 -20.61
N ASN A 100 51.59 -26.67 -21.88
CA ASN A 100 50.47 -26.23 -22.73
C ASN A 100 49.61 -25.10 -22.12
N GLY A 101 50.13 -24.39 -21.11
CA GLY A 101 49.39 -23.42 -20.31
C GLY A 101 48.20 -24.02 -19.55
N GLN A 102 48.18 -25.34 -19.30
CA GLN A 102 47.08 -26.00 -18.62
C GLN A 102 47.45 -26.31 -17.17
N LEU A 103 46.51 -26.04 -16.26
CA LEU A 103 46.65 -26.29 -14.84
C LEU A 103 45.36 -26.89 -14.27
N ALA A 104 45.50 -27.62 -13.17
CA ALA A 104 44.36 -28.16 -12.44
C ALA A 104 43.54 -27.04 -11.77
N SER A 105 42.29 -27.34 -11.41
CA SER A 105 41.46 -26.50 -10.54
C SER A 105 42.16 -26.15 -9.23
N GLY A 106 41.87 -24.96 -8.67
CA GLY A 106 42.56 -24.46 -7.49
C GLY A 106 43.54 -23.33 -7.77
N LEU A 107 43.44 -22.66 -8.94
CA LEU A 107 44.37 -21.61 -9.32
C LEU A 107 44.20 -20.39 -8.42
N THR A 108 45.28 -19.90 -7.83
CA THR A 108 45.27 -18.68 -7.01
C THR A 108 46.06 -17.58 -7.71
N VAL A 109 45.36 -16.51 -8.09
CA VAL A 109 45.93 -15.30 -8.69
C VAL A 109 46.17 -14.26 -7.60
N THR A 110 47.39 -13.74 -7.54
CA THR A 110 47.85 -12.68 -6.63
C THR A 110 48.42 -11.51 -7.43
N GLY A 111 48.76 -10.40 -6.75
CA GLY A 111 49.21 -9.15 -7.36
C GLY A 111 48.17 -8.05 -7.19
N GLU A 112 48.19 -7.04 -8.05
CA GLU A 112 47.10 -6.05 -8.10
C GLU A 112 45.97 -6.58 -8.99
N LEU A 113 44.83 -6.89 -8.36
CA LEU A 113 43.77 -7.68 -9.00
C LEU A 113 42.67 -6.77 -9.55
N ARG A 114 42.77 -6.39 -10.83
CA ARG A 114 41.73 -5.63 -11.52
C ARG A 114 40.98 -6.53 -12.49
N MET A 115 39.78 -6.95 -12.10
CA MET A 115 38.89 -7.77 -12.92
C MET A 115 38.42 -6.97 -14.13
N CYS A 116 38.58 -7.54 -15.32
CA CYS A 116 38.12 -6.93 -16.55
C CYS A 116 36.60 -7.08 -16.69
N GLU A 117 35.90 -5.96 -16.84
CA GLU A 117 34.48 -5.87 -17.11
C GLU A 117 34.25 -5.13 -18.44
N PRO A 118 33.07 -5.23 -19.08
CA PRO A 118 32.78 -4.41 -20.26
C PRO A 118 32.95 -2.91 -19.97
N GLY A 119 33.93 -2.28 -20.62
CA GLY A 119 34.19 -0.83 -20.54
C GLY A 119 34.90 -0.34 -19.27
N GLN A 120 35.24 -1.21 -18.33
CA GLN A 120 35.92 -0.82 -17.08
C GLN A 120 36.71 -1.98 -16.46
N VAL A 121 37.49 -1.68 -15.42
CA VAL A 121 38.02 -2.68 -14.50
C VAL A 121 37.47 -2.49 -13.10
N ARG A 122 37.36 -3.59 -12.34
CA ARG A 122 37.00 -3.60 -10.92
C ARG A 122 38.12 -4.20 -10.10
N ALA A 123 38.64 -3.45 -9.14
CA ALA A 123 39.70 -3.92 -8.27
C ALA A 123 39.17 -4.70 -7.07
N TYR A 124 39.85 -5.79 -6.74
CA TYR A 124 39.60 -6.60 -5.57
C TYR A 124 40.84 -6.66 -4.68
N ARG A 125 40.64 -6.73 -3.36
CA ARG A 125 41.71 -6.99 -2.39
C ARG A 125 41.93 -8.50 -2.22
N GLY A 126 43.05 -8.89 -1.63
CA GLY A 126 43.36 -10.29 -1.34
C GLY A 126 43.87 -11.05 -2.56
N ASN A 127 43.27 -12.21 -2.86
CA ASN A 127 43.58 -13.04 -4.01
C ASN A 127 42.32 -13.55 -4.71
N ILE A 128 42.46 -13.96 -5.98
CA ILE A 128 41.37 -14.54 -6.78
C ILE A 128 41.68 -16.01 -7.01
N ALA A 129 40.82 -16.89 -6.51
CA ALA A 129 40.83 -18.30 -6.82
C ALA A 129 39.92 -18.61 -8.03
N VAL A 130 40.39 -19.44 -8.95
CA VAL A 130 39.58 -19.98 -10.06
C VAL A 130 39.49 -21.49 -9.90
N LEU A 131 38.24 -21.97 -9.82
CA LEU A 131 37.90 -23.33 -9.39
C LEU A 131 36.89 -23.96 -10.36
N ASP A 132 36.91 -25.28 -10.43
CA ASP A 132 35.78 -26.07 -10.91
C ASP A 132 34.76 -26.22 -9.76
N GLY A 133 33.59 -25.62 -9.94
CA GLY A 133 32.47 -25.60 -8.99
C GLY A 133 31.52 -26.79 -9.07
N GLY A 134 31.90 -27.86 -9.79
CA GLY A 134 31.06 -29.04 -10.03
C GLY A 134 30.64 -29.21 -11.49
N GLY A 135 31.59 -29.06 -12.41
CA GLY A 135 31.40 -29.07 -13.86
C GLY A 135 31.36 -27.69 -14.52
N PHE A 136 31.61 -26.62 -13.78
CA PHE A 136 31.62 -25.24 -14.31
C PHE A 136 32.71 -24.40 -13.65
N GLN A 137 33.28 -23.45 -14.40
CA GLN A 137 34.22 -22.48 -13.83
C GLN A 137 33.52 -21.52 -12.85
N THR A 138 34.11 -21.32 -11.68
CA THR A 138 33.71 -20.27 -10.74
C THR A 138 34.92 -19.47 -10.27
N THR A 139 34.68 -18.21 -9.94
CA THR A 139 35.70 -17.27 -9.46
C THR A 139 35.37 -16.92 -8.01
N VAL A 140 36.36 -17.07 -7.13
CA VAL A 140 36.22 -16.82 -5.69
C VAL A 140 37.26 -15.79 -5.26
N ASN A 141 36.83 -14.70 -4.65
CA ASN A 141 37.76 -13.77 -4.01
C ASN A 141 38.02 -14.20 -2.57
N THR A 142 39.27 -14.49 -2.23
CA THR A 142 39.69 -14.74 -0.84
C THR A 142 40.41 -13.50 -0.33
N VAL A 143 39.84 -12.88 0.70
CA VAL A 143 40.23 -11.54 1.17
C VAL A 143 40.19 -11.51 2.69
N LEU A 144 41.06 -10.72 3.33
CA LEU A 144 41.00 -10.52 4.77
C LEU A 144 39.65 -9.92 5.17
N LEU A 145 39.11 -10.34 6.30
CA LEU A 145 37.75 -10.01 6.71
C LEU A 145 37.50 -8.50 6.82
N ASP A 146 38.43 -7.73 7.38
CA ASP A 146 38.27 -6.28 7.47
C ASP A 146 38.34 -5.61 6.09
N ASP A 147 39.17 -6.11 5.16
CA ASP A 147 39.23 -5.64 3.78
C ASP A 147 37.95 -5.98 3.01
N TYR A 148 37.37 -7.16 3.25
CA TYR A 148 36.05 -7.53 2.74
C TYR A 148 34.98 -6.55 3.21
N LEU A 149 35.00 -6.20 4.50
CA LEU A 149 34.02 -5.28 5.08
C LEU A 149 34.11 -3.87 4.50
N ARG A 150 35.29 -3.39 4.08
CA ARG A 150 35.40 -2.11 3.34
C ARG A 150 34.60 -2.10 2.05
N GLY A 151 34.54 -3.24 1.35
CA GLY A 151 33.74 -3.41 0.13
C GLY A 151 32.24 -3.66 0.38
N VAL A 152 31.87 -4.11 1.58
CA VAL A 152 30.48 -4.43 1.95
C VAL A 152 29.78 -3.26 2.62
N LEU A 153 30.39 -2.64 3.64
CA LEU A 153 29.70 -1.69 4.51
C LEU A 153 29.06 -0.51 3.75
N PRO A 154 29.75 0.16 2.82
CA PRO A 154 29.16 1.24 2.01
C PRO A 154 27.99 0.82 1.12
N ARG A 155 27.83 -0.49 0.90
CA ARG A 155 26.77 -1.08 0.06
C ARG A 155 25.57 -1.53 0.86
N GLU A 156 25.77 -1.81 2.15
CA GLU A 156 24.71 -2.16 3.07
C GLU A 156 24.15 -0.92 3.78
N MET A 157 25.00 -0.01 4.26
CA MET A 157 24.58 1.25 4.88
C MET A 157 25.23 2.46 4.19
N PRO A 158 24.49 3.56 3.98
CA PRO A 158 25.07 4.79 3.45
C PRO A 158 26.18 5.30 4.36
N ALA A 159 27.40 5.46 3.82
CA ALA A 159 28.53 5.97 4.59
C ALA A 159 28.30 7.37 5.18
N SER A 160 27.43 8.17 4.53
CA SER A 160 27.02 9.50 5.02
C SER A 160 26.35 9.48 6.39
N TRP A 161 25.77 8.34 6.80
CA TRP A 161 25.19 8.19 8.13
C TRP A 161 26.23 8.37 9.24
N GLY A 162 27.51 8.05 8.98
CA GLY A 162 28.58 8.24 9.96
C GLY A 162 28.72 9.68 10.48
N SER A 163 28.29 10.66 9.70
CA SER A 163 28.33 12.08 10.06
C SER A 163 27.00 12.63 10.58
N ALA A 164 25.91 11.85 10.50
CA ALA A 164 24.58 12.28 10.91
C ALA A 164 24.45 12.40 12.44
N GLY A 165 23.52 13.25 12.91
CA GLY A 165 23.25 13.43 14.34
C GLY A 165 24.45 13.96 15.13
N GLY A 166 25.29 14.80 14.53
CA GLY A 166 26.54 15.26 15.15
C GLY A 166 27.61 14.15 15.27
N GLY A 167 27.63 13.20 14.33
CA GLY A 167 28.55 12.05 14.34
C GLY A 167 28.02 10.81 15.06
N ARG A 168 26.84 10.89 15.69
CA ARG A 168 26.21 9.74 16.36
C ARG A 168 25.89 8.59 15.43
N GLY A 169 25.54 8.85 14.17
CA GLY A 169 25.24 7.79 13.21
C GLY A 169 26.43 6.86 12.91
N MET A 170 27.65 7.20 13.34
CA MET A 170 28.79 6.27 13.38
C MET A 170 28.50 5.00 14.19
N GLU A 171 27.67 5.08 15.23
CA GLU A 171 27.30 3.93 16.05
C GLU A 171 26.46 2.92 15.26
N ALA A 172 25.63 3.38 14.31
CA ALA A 172 24.91 2.50 13.38
C ALA A 172 25.88 1.78 12.42
N LEU A 173 26.88 2.50 11.89
CA LEU A 173 27.91 1.90 11.04
C LEU A 173 28.75 0.86 11.79
N LYS A 174 29.11 1.12 13.05
CA LYS A 174 29.81 0.15 13.92
C LYS A 174 28.96 -1.10 14.17
N ALA A 175 27.67 -0.94 14.46
CA ALA A 175 26.75 -2.07 14.61
C ALA A 175 26.67 -2.90 13.32
N GLN A 176 26.59 -2.25 12.16
CA GLN A 176 26.63 -2.92 10.86
C GLN A 176 27.95 -3.63 10.59
N ALA A 177 29.09 -3.07 10.99
CA ALA A 177 30.40 -3.73 10.86
C ALA A 177 30.43 -5.05 11.62
N VAL A 178 30.00 -5.05 12.89
CA VAL A 178 29.94 -6.27 13.71
C VAL A 178 28.93 -7.29 13.16
N ALA A 179 27.75 -6.83 12.72
CA ALA A 179 26.75 -7.70 12.12
C ALA A 179 27.23 -8.29 10.78
N ALA A 180 27.84 -7.48 9.91
CA ALA A 180 28.38 -7.97 8.65
C ALA A 180 29.52 -8.97 8.86
N ARG A 181 30.41 -8.70 9.84
CA ARG A 181 31.52 -9.59 10.22
C ARG A 181 31.01 -10.95 10.70
N SER A 182 30.04 -10.93 11.61
CA SER A 182 29.47 -12.14 12.20
C SER A 182 28.74 -12.97 11.14
N TYR A 183 27.96 -12.32 10.26
CA TYR A 183 27.31 -12.98 9.13
C TYR A 183 28.31 -13.69 8.23
N ALA A 184 29.38 -13.00 7.81
CA ALA A 184 30.39 -13.56 6.90
C ALA A 184 31.09 -14.80 7.48
N LEU A 185 31.43 -14.78 8.77
CA LEU A 185 32.10 -15.90 9.44
C LEU A 185 31.18 -17.10 9.72
N ALA A 186 29.91 -16.84 10.03
CA ALA A 186 28.93 -17.88 10.31
C ALA A 186 28.34 -18.50 9.02
N SER A 187 28.50 -17.85 7.87
CA SER A 187 27.95 -18.31 6.59
C SER A 187 28.77 -19.43 5.97
N GLN A 188 28.08 -20.30 5.23
CA GLN A 188 28.70 -21.32 4.37
C GLN A 188 27.85 -21.48 3.10
N TRP A 189 28.13 -20.66 2.09
CA TRP A 189 27.37 -20.64 0.84
C TRP A 189 27.60 -21.90 -0.01
N ARG A 190 28.86 -22.31 -0.18
CA ARG A 190 29.30 -23.52 -0.90
C ARG A 190 30.47 -24.15 -0.16
N ALA A 191 30.89 -25.36 -0.56
CA ALA A 191 32.08 -25.98 0.01
C ALA A 191 33.34 -25.10 -0.14
N TYR A 192 33.44 -24.36 -1.25
CA TYR A 192 34.58 -23.50 -1.59
C TYR A 192 34.39 -22.01 -1.23
N ALA A 193 33.20 -21.58 -0.80
CA ALA A 193 32.90 -20.17 -0.54
C ALA A 193 32.06 -19.99 0.71
N LYS A 194 32.52 -19.11 1.62
CA LYS A 194 31.78 -18.71 2.82
C LYS A 194 30.53 -17.91 2.47
N THR A 195 30.63 -17.01 1.49
CA THR A 195 29.58 -16.07 1.10
C THR A 195 29.57 -15.83 -0.42
N CYS A 196 28.70 -14.94 -0.89
CA CYS A 196 28.57 -14.52 -2.29
C CYS A 196 28.44 -12.98 -2.39
N ASP A 197 28.61 -12.43 -3.58
CA ASP A 197 28.69 -10.97 -3.85
C ASP A 197 27.34 -10.26 -4.10
N THR A 198 26.21 -10.96 -3.91
CA THR A 198 24.86 -10.45 -4.19
C THR A 198 24.01 -10.30 -2.93
N THR A 199 22.79 -9.77 -3.10
CA THR A 199 21.78 -9.66 -2.03
C THR A 199 21.31 -11.01 -1.48
N SER A 200 21.67 -12.14 -2.09
CA SER A 200 21.48 -13.47 -1.50
C SER A 200 22.39 -13.70 -0.29
N CYS A 201 23.51 -12.97 -0.21
CA CYS A 201 24.43 -12.98 0.90
C CYS A 201 24.66 -11.54 1.40
N GLN A 202 25.72 -10.87 0.93
CA GLN A 202 26.01 -9.46 1.20
C GLN A 202 26.56 -8.81 -0.07
N VAL A 203 26.21 -7.55 -0.32
CA VAL A 203 26.63 -6.87 -1.54
C VAL A 203 28.11 -6.49 -1.44
N TYR A 204 28.97 -7.29 -2.06
CA TYR A 204 30.42 -7.07 -2.12
C TYR A 204 30.84 -6.65 -3.53
N ARG A 205 31.40 -5.45 -3.68
CA ARG A 205 31.73 -4.89 -5.01
C ARG A 205 33.23 -4.63 -5.25
N GLY A 206 34.10 -5.13 -4.38
CA GLY A 206 35.53 -4.84 -4.41
C GLY A 206 35.86 -3.42 -3.95
N ALA A 207 37.08 -2.98 -4.21
CA ALA A 207 37.66 -1.75 -3.66
C ALA A 207 37.35 -0.50 -4.51
N TYR A 208 37.48 -0.60 -5.82
CA TYR A 208 37.22 0.52 -6.75
C TYR A 208 36.84 0.02 -8.15
N VAL A 209 36.25 0.92 -8.95
CA VAL A 209 36.11 0.74 -10.40
C VAL A 209 36.87 1.82 -11.16
N GLN A 210 37.33 1.49 -12.35
CA GLN A 210 38.00 2.43 -13.23
C GLN A 210 37.54 2.18 -14.68
N PRO A 211 36.80 3.12 -15.29
CA PRO A 211 36.48 3.06 -16.72
C PRO A 211 37.74 3.03 -17.57
N SER A 212 37.68 2.41 -18.75
CA SER A 212 38.80 2.43 -19.71
C SER A 212 39.21 3.87 -20.05
N GLY A 213 40.44 4.26 -19.73
CA GLY A 213 40.95 5.62 -19.92
C GLY A 213 40.41 6.66 -18.92
N GLY A 214 39.63 6.23 -17.92
CA GLY A 214 39.02 7.09 -16.90
C GLY A 214 39.75 7.07 -15.55
N ALA A 215 39.28 7.94 -14.65
CA ALA A 215 39.76 8.02 -13.27
C ALA A 215 39.17 6.89 -12.40
N VAL A 216 39.91 6.56 -11.33
CA VAL A 216 39.46 5.62 -10.30
C VAL A 216 38.29 6.20 -9.51
N SER A 217 37.24 5.40 -9.31
CA SER A 217 36.13 5.67 -8.40
C SER A 217 36.14 4.65 -7.27
N TRP A 218 36.51 5.10 -6.07
CA TRP A 218 36.53 4.26 -4.88
C TRP A 218 35.13 3.85 -4.47
N LEU A 219 34.99 2.56 -4.17
CA LEU A 219 33.76 1.98 -3.65
C LEU A 219 33.75 1.88 -2.12
N GLU A 220 34.93 1.96 -1.52
CA GLU A 220 35.19 2.09 -0.08
C GLU A 220 34.99 3.55 0.36
N ASP A 221 34.73 3.78 1.65
CA ASP A 221 34.56 5.12 2.23
C ASP A 221 35.21 5.19 3.61
N GLY A 222 35.98 6.25 3.87
CA GLY A 222 36.74 6.40 5.11
C GLY A 222 35.90 6.37 6.39
N ARG A 223 34.61 6.75 6.33
CA ARG A 223 33.70 6.69 7.49
C ARG A 223 33.34 5.25 7.84
N THR A 224 33.02 4.44 6.84
CA THR A 224 32.75 3.01 7.05
C THR A 224 34.02 2.26 7.39
N ASP A 225 35.17 2.62 6.81
CA ASP A 225 36.46 2.02 7.14
C ASP A 225 36.83 2.31 8.61
N GLY A 226 36.54 3.53 9.08
CA GLY A 226 36.67 3.90 10.48
C GLY A 226 35.79 3.04 11.40
N ALA A 227 34.55 2.73 10.99
CA ALA A 227 33.67 1.83 11.73
C ALA A 227 34.17 0.38 11.75
N VAL A 228 34.70 -0.12 10.63
CA VAL A 228 35.34 -1.44 10.54
C VAL A 228 36.52 -1.52 11.50
N ALA A 229 37.43 -0.53 11.45
CA ALA A 229 38.62 -0.48 12.30
C ALA A 229 38.26 -0.36 13.79
N ALA A 230 37.30 0.50 14.15
CA ALA A 230 36.86 0.68 15.54
C ALA A 230 36.18 -0.55 16.14
N THR A 231 35.75 -1.50 15.30
CA THR A 231 35.10 -2.75 15.71
C THR A 231 35.90 -3.99 15.28
N SER A 232 37.19 -3.83 14.97
CA SER A 232 38.01 -4.94 14.48
C SER A 232 37.94 -6.14 15.43
N GLY A 233 37.81 -7.33 14.84
CA GLY A 233 37.67 -8.59 15.57
C GLY A 233 36.35 -8.80 16.34
N GLN A 234 35.45 -7.81 16.42
CA GLN A 234 34.22 -7.96 17.20
C GLN A 234 33.12 -8.68 16.41
N VAL A 235 32.48 -9.66 17.05
CA VAL A 235 31.37 -10.47 16.51
C VAL A 235 30.29 -10.73 17.56
N ARG A 236 29.12 -11.23 17.12
CA ARG A 236 28.10 -11.80 18.00
C ARG A 236 28.30 -13.31 18.16
N ARG A 237 28.16 -13.82 19.39
CA ARG A 237 28.24 -15.25 19.70
C ARG A 237 27.01 -15.76 20.44
N TRP A 238 26.62 -16.99 20.13
CA TRP A 238 25.68 -17.76 20.92
C TRP A 238 26.29 -18.15 22.27
N PRO A 239 25.47 -18.55 23.27
CA PRO A 239 25.98 -19.04 24.55
C PRO A 239 26.93 -20.25 24.43
N ASN A 240 26.80 -21.04 23.35
CA ASN A 240 27.70 -22.17 23.05
C ASN A 240 29.04 -21.75 22.42
N GLY A 241 29.30 -20.45 22.26
CA GLY A 241 30.53 -19.89 21.70
C GLY A 241 30.55 -19.79 20.17
N GLY A 242 29.58 -20.34 19.44
CA GLY A 242 29.51 -20.23 17.98
C GLY A 242 29.25 -18.80 17.50
N VAL A 243 29.89 -18.39 16.40
CA VAL A 243 29.61 -17.09 15.76
C VAL A 243 28.20 -17.09 15.19
N VAL A 244 27.48 -15.99 15.38
CA VAL A 244 26.08 -15.84 15.04
C VAL A 244 25.93 -15.37 13.59
N ARG A 245 25.03 -16.00 12.84
CA ARG A 245 24.58 -15.50 11.53
C ARG A 245 23.59 -14.34 11.73
N THR A 246 24.11 -13.13 11.81
CA THR A 246 23.36 -11.90 12.10
C THR A 246 22.68 -11.33 10.85
N GLU A 247 21.48 -11.79 10.55
CA GLU A 247 20.67 -11.24 9.45
C GLU A 247 20.26 -9.77 9.73
N PHE A 248 20.16 -8.99 8.65
CA PHE A 248 19.73 -7.59 8.70
C PHE A 248 18.90 -7.23 7.47
N SER A 249 18.09 -6.18 7.59
CA SER A 249 17.24 -5.65 6.52
C SER A 249 17.28 -4.12 6.54
N ALA A 250 16.85 -3.49 5.44
CA ALA A 250 16.83 -2.02 5.35
C ALA A 250 15.97 -1.38 6.44
N SER A 251 14.73 -1.84 6.60
CA SER A 251 13.75 -1.31 7.55
C SER A 251 12.88 -2.45 8.09
N THR A 252 12.39 -2.31 9.31
CA THR A 252 11.56 -3.31 9.99
C THR A 252 10.07 -2.98 9.96
N GLY A 253 9.69 -1.73 9.64
CA GLY A 253 8.30 -1.27 9.73
C GLY A 253 7.86 -1.02 11.19
N GLY A 254 8.82 -0.89 12.12
CA GLY A 254 8.59 -0.68 13.55
C GLY A 254 8.62 -1.96 14.41
N HIS A 255 8.78 -3.14 13.81
CA HIS A 255 8.96 -4.39 14.56
C HIS A 255 9.74 -5.44 13.75
N THR A 256 10.70 -6.14 14.37
CA THR A 256 11.38 -7.27 13.72
C THR A 256 10.46 -8.48 13.61
N ALA A 257 10.66 -9.33 12.61
CA ALA A 257 9.83 -10.51 12.37
C ALA A 257 10.06 -11.66 13.38
N GLY A 258 11.15 -11.60 14.17
CA GLY A 258 11.61 -12.71 15.00
C GLY A 258 12.31 -13.81 14.18
N GLY A 259 12.38 -15.02 14.72
CA GLY A 259 13.06 -16.18 14.12
C GLY A 259 14.19 -16.67 15.03
N SER A 260 15.41 -16.69 14.53
CA SER A 260 16.62 -17.02 15.32
C SER A 260 16.82 -16.09 16.51
N PHE A 261 16.36 -14.84 16.39
CA PHE A 261 16.36 -13.86 17.47
C PHE A 261 14.93 -13.58 17.90
N PRO A 262 14.69 -13.25 19.18
CA PRO A 262 13.40 -12.77 19.62
C PRO A 262 12.92 -11.59 18.76
N ALA A 263 11.61 -11.55 18.49
CA ALA A 263 11.02 -10.39 17.85
C ALA A 263 11.06 -9.20 18.83
N VAL A 264 11.45 -8.02 18.34
CA VAL A 264 11.57 -6.80 19.15
C VAL A 264 10.94 -5.62 18.44
N ALA A 265 10.32 -4.73 19.22
CA ALA A 265 9.83 -3.45 18.75
C ALA A 265 11.00 -2.54 18.37
N ASP A 266 10.98 -1.98 17.16
CA ASP A 266 12.05 -1.19 16.59
C ASP A 266 11.64 0.29 16.54
N ARG A 267 11.85 0.99 17.65
CA ARG A 267 11.50 2.42 17.76
C ARG A 267 12.35 3.31 16.86
N GLY A 268 13.59 2.90 16.56
CA GLY A 268 14.49 3.64 15.69
C GLY A 268 14.00 3.69 14.24
N ASP A 269 13.23 2.68 13.80
CA ASP A 269 12.71 2.63 12.42
C ASP A 269 11.74 3.79 12.11
N ALA A 270 11.16 4.41 13.16
CA ALA A 270 10.28 5.58 13.06
C ALA A 270 11.00 6.90 12.76
N THR A 271 12.34 6.89 12.64
CA THR A 271 13.14 8.07 12.27
C THR A 271 12.59 8.77 11.03
N ALA A 272 12.54 10.11 11.06
CA ALA A 272 11.98 10.91 9.96
C ALA A 272 12.74 10.72 8.64
N ALA A 273 14.02 10.34 8.73
CA ALA A 273 14.87 10.09 7.56
C ALA A 273 14.54 8.79 6.81
N ASN A 274 13.77 7.86 7.41
CA ASN A 274 13.48 6.55 6.81
C ASN A 274 12.40 6.63 5.72
N PRO A 275 12.73 6.49 4.42
CA PRO A 275 11.76 6.53 3.32
C PRO A 275 11.01 5.20 3.15
N ASN A 276 11.32 4.19 3.95
CA ASN A 276 10.73 2.86 3.89
C ASN A 276 9.72 2.59 5.00
N ARG A 277 9.57 3.52 5.96
CA ARG A 277 8.62 3.41 7.08
C ARG A 277 7.16 3.24 6.62
N SER A 278 6.84 3.81 5.46
CA SER A 278 5.52 3.75 4.84
C SER A 278 5.67 3.77 3.33
N TRP A 279 4.83 3.01 2.64
CA TRP A 279 4.82 2.95 1.18
C TRP A 279 3.42 2.60 0.70
N THR A 280 3.11 3.03 -0.52
CA THR A 280 1.87 2.67 -1.21
C THR A 280 2.21 2.39 -2.66
N VAL A 281 1.64 1.31 -3.19
CA VAL A 281 1.73 0.94 -4.60
C VAL A 281 0.34 0.51 -5.06
N ALA A 282 0.00 0.82 -6.30
CA ALA A 282 -1.27 0.45 -6.90
C ALA A 282 -1.03 -0.57 -8.01
N PHE A 283 -1.95 -1.53 -8.12
CA PHE A 283 -1.98 -2.53 -9.18
C PHE A 283 -3.40 -2.59 -9.73
N SER A 284 -3.54 -2.76 -11.05
CA SER A 284 -4.83 -3.21 -11.58
C SER A 284 -5.10 -4.65 -11.14
N ARG A 285 -6.37 -5.06 -11.08
CA ARG A 285 -6.76 -6.45 -10.78
C ARG A 285 -6.14 -7.42 -11.79
N ALA A 286 -6.04 -7.02 -13.06
CA ALA A 286 -5.45 -7.81 -14.12
C ALA A 286 -3.94 -8.00 -13.93
N ASP A 287 -3.20 -6.93 -13.61
CA ASP A 287 -1.76 -7.03 -13.37
C ASP A 287 -1.43 -7.90 -12.16
N ALA A 288 -2.19 -7.74 -11.07
CA ALA A 288 -2.03 -8.56 -9.88
C ALA A 288 -2.35 -10.03 -10.17
N ALA A 289 -3.42 -10.32 -10.91
CA ALA A 289 -3.80 -11.68 -11.30
C ALA A 289 -2.72 -12.35 -12.16
N ALA A 290 -2.19 -11.63 -13.16
CA ALA A 290 -1.14 -12.13 -14.03
C ALA A 290 0.15 -12.48 -13.26
N ARG A 291 0.59 -11.61 -12.34
CA ARG A 291 1.80 -11.83 -11.53
C ARG A 291 1.65 -12.96 -10.52
N LEU A 292 0.43 -13.25 -10.05
CA LEU A 292 0.13 -14.31 -9.09
C LEU A 292 -0.31 -15.62 -9.75
N GLY A 293 -0.47 -15.64 -11.08
CA GLY A 293 -0.99 -16.80 -11.82
C GLY A 293 -2.42 -17.15 -11.39
N LEU A 294 -3.30 -16.15 -11.34
CA LEU A 294 -4.70 -16.25 -10.92
C LEU A 294 -5.66 -15.93 -12.07
N ALA A 295 -6.88 -16.45 -11.97
CA ALA A 295 -8.02 -15.92 -12.71
C ALA A 295 -8.42 -14.51 -12.21
N SER A 296 -9.43 -13.89 -12.83
CA SER A 296 -9.86 -12.53 -12.50
C SER A 296 -10.14 -12.34 -11.01
N ILE A 297 -9.35 -11.48 -10.35
CA ILE A 297 -9.46 -11.21 -8.90
C ILE A 297 -10.74 -10.42 -8.62
N THR A 298 -11.59 -10.96 -7.75
CA THR A 298 -12.82 -10.33 -7.25
C THR A 298 -12.66 -9.79 -5.83
N GLY A 299 -11.80 -10.40 -5.00
CA GLY A 299 -11.54 -9.99 -3.62
C GLY A 299 -10.14 -10.33 -3.16
N VAL A 300 -9.66 -9.61 -2.12
CA VAL A 300 -8.38 -9.88 -1.45
C VAL A 300 -8.56 -9.63 0.03
N ARG A 301 -8.07 -10.55 0.86
CA ARG A 301 -8.15 -10.44 2.32
C ARG A 301 -6.91 -11.03 2.98
N VAL A 302 -6.31 -10.27 3.91
CA VAL A 302 -5.26 -10.78 4.80
C VAL A 302 -5.96 -11.48 5.97
N THR A 303 -5.87 -12.80 6.02
CA THR A 303 -6.63 -13.62 6.99
C THR A 303 -5.85 -13.97 8.23
N GLU A 304 -4.53 -13.86 8.18
CA GLU A 304 -3.66 -14.17 9.31
C GLU A 304 -2.44 -13.25 9.29
N ARG A 305 -2.02 -12.82 10.48
CA ARG A 305 -0.85 -11.97 10.68
C ARG A 305 -0.03 -12.48 11.86
N ASN A 306 1.23 -12.09 11.91
CA ASN A 306 2.15 -12.55 12.96
C ASN A 306 1.92 -11.87 14.33
N GLY A 307 1.02 -10.88 14.44
CA GLY A 307 0.65 -10.23 15.69
C GLY A 307 1.65 -9.17 16.19
N LEU A 308 2.65 -8.80 15.38
CA LEU A 308 3.76 -7.97 15.83
C LEU A 308 3.70 -6.57 15.20
N GLY A 309 3.29 -5.57 15.99
CA GLY A 309 3.24 -4.16 15.61
C GLY A 309 1.91 -3.69 15.03
N ALA A 310 1.91 -2.52 14.40
CA ALA A 310 0.73 -1.91 13.78
C ALA A 310 0.03 -2.82 12.75
N ASP A 311 -1.28 -2.65 12.59
CA ASP A 311 -2.14 -3.44 11.70
C ASP A 311 -2.11 -4.95 11.97
N GLY A 312 -1.64 -5.40 13.14
CA GLY A 312 -1.44 -6.80 13.47
C GLY A 312 -0.16 -7.41 12.87
N GLY A 313 0.71 -6.60 12.26
CA GLY A 313 2.02 -7.03 11.78
C GLY A 313 2.05 -7.58 10.34
N ARG A 314 3.07 -8.39 10.06
CA ARG A 314 3.33 -8.99 8.74
C ARG A 314 2.21 -9.95 8.35
N ALA A 315 1.81 -9.92 7.08
CA ALA A 315 0.83 -10.84 6.54
C ALA A 315 1.41 -12.27 6.53
N VAL A 316 0.76 -13.20 7.21
CA VAL A 316 1.12 -14.62 7.21
C VAL A 316 0.36 -15.31 6.09
N THR A 317 -0.97 -15.12 6.04
CA THR A 317 -1.85 -15.72 5.04
C THR A 317 -2.69 -14.64 4.35
N VAL A 318 -2.69 -14.66 3.01
CA VAL A 318 -3.47 -13.78 2.14
C VAL A 318 -4.32 -14.62 1.20
N VAL A 319 -5.63 -14.38 1.20
CA VAL A 319 -6.59 -15.08 0.34
C VAL A 319 -7.03 -14.14 -0.77
N PHE A 320 -6.94 -14.62 -2.01
CA PHE A 320 -7.47 -13.96 -3.20
C PHE A 320 -8.71 -14.72 -3.65
N ASP A 321 -9.84 -14.02 -3.72
CA ASP A 321 -11.06 -14.53 -4.34
C ASP A 321 -10.99 -14.23 -5.84
N THR A 322 -11.30 -15.23 -6.66
CA THR A 322 -11.28 -15.09 -8.12
C THR A 322 -12.58 -15.59 -8.72
N SER A 323 -12.80 -15.30 -10.01
CA SER A 323 -13.95 -15.81 -10.76
C SER A 323 -14.05 -17.34 -10.84
N SER A 324 -12.99 -18.07 -10.46
CA SER A 324 -12.94 -19.54 -10.45
C SER A 324 -12.70 -20.13 -9.05
N GLY A 325 -12.90 -19.35 -7.99
CA GLY A 325 -12.68 -19.76 -6.60
C GLY A 325 -11.53 -19.02 -5.91
N SER A 326 -11.34 -19.31 -4.62
CA SER A 326 -10.35 -18.63 -3.78
C SER A 326 -9.01 -19.37 -3.75
N ARG A 327 -7.90 -18.63 -3.65
CA ARG A 327 -6.56 -19.19 -3.50
C ARG A 327 -5.77 -18.44 -2.42
N SER A 328 -5.04 -19.20 -1.61
CA SER A 328 -4.22 -18.67 -0.51
C SER A 328 -2.74 -18.58 -0.90
N PHE A 329 -2.08 -17.53 -0.42
CA PHE A 329 -0.65 -17.29 -0.53
C PHE A 329 -0.09 -16.84 0.82
N THR A 330 1.21 -17.03 1.03
CA THR A 330 1.90 -16.37 2.12
C THR A 330 2.16 -14.89 1.80
N GLY A 331 2.30 -14.04 2.81
CA GLY A 331 2.68 -12.64 2.59
C GLY A 331 3.98 -12.49 1.81
N ALA A 332 4.96 -13.39 2.04
CA ALA A 332 6.22 -13.41 1.30
C ALA A 332 6.05 -13.77 -0.19
N GLN A 333 5.15 -14.70 -0.52
CA GLN A 333 4.82 -15.01 -1.92
C GLN A 333 4.19 -13.81 -2.62
N VAL A 334 3.23 -13.13 -1.96
CA VAL A 334 2.59 -11.92 -2.50
C VAL A 334 3.61 -10.80 -2.69
N ARG A 335 4.47 -10.57 -1.69
CA ARG A 335 5.58 -9.61 -1.77
C ARG A 335 6.46 -9.88 -2.98
N SER A 336 6.90 -11.13 -3.16
CA SER A 336 7.78 -11.50 -4.27
C SER A 336 7.09 -11.34 -5.63
N ALA A 337 5.85 -11.80 -5.77
CA ALA A 337 5.11 -11.75 -7.02
C ALA A 337 4.80 -10.31 -7.45
N LEU A 338 4.42 -9.45 -6.50
CA LEU A 338 4.03 -8.07 -6.80
C LEU A 338 5.20 -7.08 -6.73
N GLY A 339 6.36 -7.48 -6.23
CA GLY A 339 7.52 -6.61 -6.06
C GLY A 339 7.36 -5.62 -4.89
N LEU A 340 6.69 -6.04 -3.82
CA LEU A 340 6.46 -5.18 -2.65
C LEU A 340 7.74 -5.03 -1.82
N LYS A 341 7.87 -3.91 -1.11
CA LYS A 341 9.02 -3.68 -0.21
C LYS A 341 9.10 -4.73 0.90
N SER A 342 7.95 -5.11 1.47
CA SER A 342 7.86 -6.12 2.53
C SER A 342 6.54 -6.90 2.49
N ASP A 343 6.45 -7.95 3.30
CA ASP A 343 5.21 -8.69 3.58
C ASP A 343 4.35 -8.04 4.70
N TRP A 344 4.78 -6.89 5.23
CA TRP A 344 3.96 -6.02 6.07
C TRP A 344 3.18 -5.04 5.19
N PHE A 345 1.93 -5.38 4.92
CA PHE A 345 1.02 -4.53 4.16
C PHE A 345 -0.44 -4.70 4.59
N SER A 346 -1.25 -3.73 4.20
CA SER A 346 -2.71 -3.79 4.16
C SER A 346 -3.15 -3.65 2.70
N VAL A 347 -4.38 -4.10 2.41
CA VAL A 347 -4.95 -4.05 1.07
C VAL A 347 -6.20 -3.19 1.10
N ALA A 348 -6.27 -2.22 0.19
CA ALA A 348 -7.44 -1.41 -0.05
C ALA A 348 -7.78 -1.46 -1.55
N PHE A 349 -9.06 -1.52 -1.87
CA PHE A 349 -9.54 -1.33 -3.24
C PHE A 349 -9.75 0.16 -3.46
N ALA A 350 -9.16 0.71 -4.52
CA ALA A 350 -9.55 2.03 -5.01
C ALA A 350 -11.00 1.94 -5.48
N HIS A 351 -11.93 2.53 -4.72
CA HIS A 351 -13.32 2.66 -5.12
C HIS A 351 -13.43 3.54 -6.36
N SER A 352 -14.40 3.28 -7.22
CA SER A 352 -14.65 4.22 -8.31
C SER A 352 -15.06 5.58 -7.70
N THR A 353 -14.46 6.67 -8.17
CA THR A 353 -14.91 8.03 -7.80
C THR A 353 -16.42 8.20 -8.05
N SER A 354 -16.95 7.54 -9.09
CA SER A 354 -18.39 7.49 -9.40
C SER A 354 -19.26 6.91 -8.26
N GLY A 355 -18.85 5.79 -7.64
CA GLY A 355 -19.63 5.16 -6.57
C GLY A 355 -19.69 6.00 -5.29
N ARG A 356 -18.54 6.60 -4.91
CA ARG A 356 -18.48 7.52 -3.77
C ARG A 356 -19.26 8.81 -4.02
N ALA A 357 -19.08 9.42 -5.19
CA ALA A 357 -19.79 10.64 -5.60
C ALA A 357 -21.31 10.43 -5.56
N PHE A 358 -21.78 9.30 -6.09
CA PHE A 358 -23.18 8.93 -6.08
C PHE A 358 -23.75 8.79 -4.66
N ALA A 359 -23.05 8.08 -3.76
CA ALA A 359 -23.47 7.93 -2.37
C ALA A 359 -23.50 9.28 -1.63
N GLN A 360 -22.47 10.12 -1.81
CA GLN A 360 -22.40 11.46 -1.23
C GLN A 360 -23.55 12.35 -1.69
N ALA A 361 -23.86 12.32 -2.99
CA ALA A 361 -24.99 13.06 -3.54
C ALA A 361 -26.32 12.60 -2.94
N LEU A 362 -26.56 11.29 -2.78
CA LEU A 362 -27.80 10.78 -2.17
C LEU A 362 -27.98 11.24 -0.72
N TYR A 363 -26.93 11.22 0.10
CA TYR A 363 -27.01 11.79 1.46
C TYR A 363 -27.38 13.28 1.44
N SER A 364 -26.72 14.07 0.58
CA SER A 364 -26.97 15.50 0.43
C SER A 364 -28.38 15.80 -0.07
N ASP A 365 -28.79 15.19 -1.16
CA ASP A 365 -29.94 15.63 -1.94
C ASP A 365 -31.23 14.91 -1.54
N VAL A 366 -31.14 13.66 -1.05
CA VAL A 366 -32.30 12.89 -0.57
C VAL A 366 -32.48 13.02 0.94
N LEU A 367 -31.38 13.08 1.71
CA LEU A 367 -31.44 13.17 3.17
C LEU A 367 -31.03 14.53 3.73
N GLY A 368 -30.68 15.51 2.89
CA GLY A 368 -30.42 16.88 3.36
C GLY A 368 -29.22 17.03 4.29
N ARG A 369 -28.28 16.08 4.30
CA ARG A 369 -27.11 16.09 5.20
C ARG A 369 -25.87 15.45 4.58
N PRO A 370 -24.66 15.73 5.09
CA PRO A 370 -23.48 14.95 4.71
C PRO A 370 -23.58 13.49 5.19
N GLY A 371 -23.10 12.58 4.35
CA GLY A 371 -22.90 11.17 4.73
C GLY A 371 -21.63 11.02 5.59
N ASP A 372 -21.66 10.08 6.53
CA ASP A 372 -20.43 9.70 7.24
C ASP A 372 -19.52 8.85 6.33
N PRO A 373 -18.20 8.85 6.55
CA PRO A 373 -17.26 8.11 5.69
C PRO A 373 -17.59 6.61 5.57
N GLY A 374 -18.00 5.96 6.66
CA GLY A 374 -18.31 4.53 6.66
C GLY A 374 -19.56 4.20 5.85
N GLY A 375 -20.61 5.01 5.98
CA GLY A 375 -21.84 4.93 5.19
C GLY A 375 -21.59 5.13 3.70
N ILE A 376 -20.81 6.16 3.33
CA ILE A 376 -20.42 6.41 1.93
C ILE A 376 -19.68 5.20 1.36
N ASP A 377 -18.71 4.65 2.09
CA ASP A 377 -17.91 3.52 1.65
C ASP A 377 -18.73 2.25 1.47
N ASN A 378 -19.72 2.02 2.35
CA ASN A 378 -20.64 0.88 2.25
C ASN A 378 -21.47 0.95 0.96
N TRP A 379 -22.05 2.10 0.65
CA TRP A 379 -22.86 2.28 -0.56
C TRP A 379 -22.01 2.31 -1.82
N ALA A 380 -20.83 2.94 -1.79
CA ALA A 380 -19.88 2.90 -2.90
C ALA A 380 -19.49 1.46 -3.23
N ARG A 381 -19.23 0.63 -2.21
CA ARG A 381 -18.99 -0.82 -2.39
C ARG A 381 -20.17 -1.55 -3.02
N ALA A 382 -21.40 -1.26 -2.61
CA ALA A 382 -22.57 -1.90 -3.19
C ALA A 382 -22.71 -1.56 -4.68
N VAL A 383 -22.53 -0.29 -5.06
CA VAL A 383 -22.56 0.15 -6.45
C VAL A 383 -21.41 -0.44 -7.26
N ASP A 384 -20.20 -0.43 -6.72
CA ASP A 384 -19.01 -1.04 -7.34
C ASP A 384 -19.18 -2.57 -7.53
N ALA A 385 -19.97 -3.22 -6.67
CA ALA A 385 -20.31 -4.64 -6.75
C ALA A 385 -21.48 -4.94 -7.72
N GLY A 386 -22.02 -3.93 -8.41
CA GLY A 386 -23.07 -4.08 -9.41
C GLY A 386 -24.50 -3.89 -8.90
N ALA A 387 -24.70 -3.35 -7.70
CA ALA A 387 -26.03 -2.98 -7.24
C ALA A 387 -26.68 -1.95 -8.18
N GLU A 388 -27.96 -2.15 -8.50
CA GLU A 388 -28.70 -1.21 -9.33
C GLU A 388 -28.88 0.13 -8.62
N ARG A 389 -28.56 1.23 -9.32
CA ARG A 389 -28.65 2.60 -8.77
C ARG A 389 -30.07 2.94 -8.33
N TYR A 390 -31.09 2.41 -9.02
CA TYR A 390 -32.48 2.53 -8.59
C TYR A 390 -32.69 1.92 -7.21
N GLY A 391 -32.23 0.68 -6.97
CA GLY A 391 -32.36 0.03 -5.66
C GLY A 391 -31.67 0.81 -4.53
N VAL A 392 -30.48 1.35 -4.81
CA VAL A 392 -29.76 2.19 -3.84
C VAL A 392 -30.51 3.50 -3.56
N ALA A 393 -30.90 4.24 -4.61
CA ALA A 393 -31.64 5.49 -4.46
C ALA A 393 -33.02 5.28 -3.79
N HIS A 394 -33.72 4.20 -4.14
CA HIS A 394 -34.97 3.80 -3.52
C HIS A 394 -34.76 3.52 -2.02
N GLY A 395 -33.70 2.83 -1.63
CA GLY A 395 -33.37 2.59 -0.22
C GLY A 395 -33.16 3.87 0.59
N PHE A 396 -32.59 4.92 -0.01
CA PHE A 396 -32.51 6.24 0.62
C PHE A 396 -33.89 6.92 0.68
N ALA A 397 -34.65 6.89 -0.41
CA ALA A 397 -35.96 7.52 -0.53
C ALA A 397 -37.05 6.88 0.34
N SER A 398 -36.93 5.58 0.67
CA SER A 398 -37.83 4.86 1.58
C SER A 398 -37.24 4.65 2.98
N SER A 399 -36.12 5.31 3.29
CA SER A 399 -35.48 5.17 4.59
C SER A 399 -36.33 5.79 5.71
N SER A 400 -36.16 5.27 6.94
CA SER A 400 -36.82 5.85 8.12
C SER A 400 -36.40 7.31 8.36
N GLU A 401 -35.18 7.67 7.97
CA GLU A 401 -34.70 9.05 8.05
C GLU A 401 -35.48 9.96 7.09
N ARG A 402 -35.66 9.52 5.84
CA ARG A 402 -36.46 10.26 4.86
C ARG A 402 -37.91 10.41 5.31
N TYR A 403 -38.51 9.36 5.85
CA TYR A 403 -39.86 9.43 6.41
C TYR A 403 -39.94 10.37 7.62
N ALA A 404 -38.94 10.39 8.50
CA ALA A 404 -38.90 11.32 9.62
C ALA A 404 -38.86 12.78 9.15
N GLN A 405 -38.17 13.07 8.05
CA GLN A 405 -38.16 14.41 7.44
C GLN A 405 -39.54 14.81 6.91
N TRP A 406 -40.25 13.90 6.26
CA TRP A 406 -41.63 14.14 5.81
C TRP A 406 -42.54 14.45 6.99
N VAL A 407 -42.53 13.60 8.02
CA VAL A 407 -43.35 13.79 9.23
C VAL A 407 -43.04 15.13 9.89
N ASN A 408 -41.76 15.42 10.13
CA ASN A 408 -41.35 16.67 10.77
C ASN A 408 -41.75 17.90 9.96
N THR A 409 -41.53 17.88 8.64
CA THR A 409 -41.89 18.99 7.75
C THR A 409 -43.40 19.22 7.74
N THR A 410 -44.19 18.16 7.59
CA THR A 410 -45.65 18.27 7.59
C THR A 410 -46.17 18.79 8.94
N TYR A 411 -45.62 18.34 10.06
CA TYR A 411 -45.99 18.84 11.40
C TYR A 411 -45.63 20.32 11.60
N VAL A 412 -44.41 20.71 11.25
CA VAL A 412 -43.96 22.11 11.41
C VAL A 412 -44.78 23.05 10.52
N LEU A 413 -45.13 22.63 9.31
CA LEU A 413 -45.94 23.45 8.40
C LEU A 413 -47.42 23.50 8.83
N ALA A 414 -48.02 22.38 9.20
CA ALA A 414 -49.45 22.29 9.49
C ALA A 414 -49.80 22.72 10.93
N LEU A 415 -48.97 22.35 11.90
CA LEU A 415 -49.27 22.43 13.34
C LEU A 415 -48.31 23.39 14.08
N ARG A 416 -47.28 23.92 13.40
CA ARG A 416 -46.30 24.86 13.98
C ARG A 416 -45.53 24.29 15.18
N ARG A 417 -45.41 22.96 15.25
CA ARG A 417 -44.63 22.24 16.26
C ARG A 417 -44.03 20.98 15.68
N ALA A 418 -43.06 20.40 16.37
CA ALA A 418 -42.57 19.06 16.07
C ALA A 418 -43.58 17.98 16.53
N PRO A 419 -43.58 16.78 15.91
CA PRO A 419 -44.28 15.63 16.46
C PRO A 419 -43.66 15.23 17.81
N ASP A 420 -44.48 14.77 18.74
CA ASP A 420 -43.97 14.09 19.95
C ASP A 420 -43.39 12.71 19.59
N GLY A 421 -42.64 12.11 20.50
CA GLY A 421 -41.95 10.84 20.24
C GLY A 421 -42.89 9.70 19.81
N GLY A 422 -44.05 9.57 20.47
CA GLY A 422 -45.03 8.54 20.14
C GLY A 422 -45.73 8.79 18.81
N GLY A 423 -46.10 10.05 18.54
CA GLY A 423 -46.67 10.47 17.26
C GLY A 423 -45.71 10.26 16.09
N ALA A 424 -44.44 10.61 16.24
CA ALA A 424 -43.43 10.40 15.21
C ALA A 424 -43.28 8.92 14.86
N GLU A 425 -43.18 8.04 15.86
CA GLU A 425 -43.04 6.60 15.66
C GLU A 425 -44.27 5.98 14.98
N ALA A 426 -45.48 6.40 15.36
CA ALA A 426 -46.71 5.96 14.73
C ALA A 426 -46.74 6.31 13.23
N TRP A 427 -46.33 7.53 12.86
CA TRP A 427 -46.24 7.93 11.45
C TRP A 427 -45.17 7.18 10.67
N LEU A 428 -44.00 6.93 11.28
CA LEU A 428 -42.95 6.13 10.66
C LEU A 428 -43.45 4.71 10.35
N ASN A 429 -44.19 4.08 11.28
CA ASN A 429 -44.78 2.76 11.05
C ASN A 429 -45.85 2.79 9.96
N TYR A 430 -46.67 3.84 9.91
CA TYR A 430 -47.67 4.02 8.86
C TYR A 430 -47.04 4.14 7.47
N LEU A 431 -45.98 4.95 7.33
CA LEU A 431 -45.25 5.11 6.05
C LEU A 431 -44.51 3.83 5.63
N ARG A 432 -43.88 3.12 6.58
CA ARG A 432 -43.25 1.81 6.31
C ARG A 432 -44.25 0.75 5.86
N ALA A 433 -45.52 0.86 6.25
CA ALA A 433 -46.60 -0.02 5.82
C ALA A 433 -47.13 0.31 4.40
N GLY A 434 -46.56 1.31 3.72
CA GLY A 434 -46.90 1.68 2.35
C GLY A 434 -47.79 2.92 2.23
N ALA A 435 -48.06 3.63 3.32
CA ALA A 435 -48.73 4.92 3.23
C ALA A 435 -47.86 5.96 2.51
N THR A 436 -48.51 6.86 1.79
CA THR A 436 -47.85 7.88 0.97
C THR A 436 -47.71 9.21 1.70
N LEU A 437 -46.90 10.12 1.14
CA LEU A 437 -46.87 11.51 1.60
C LEU A 437 -48.24 12.19 1.50
N ASN A 438 -49.06 11.82 0.52
CA ASN A 438 -50.42 12.33 0.40
C ASN A 438 -51.30 11.85 1.57
N ASP A 439 -51.14 10.62 2.04
CA ASP A 439 -51.86 10.10 3.22
C ASP A 439 -51.45 10.82 4.49
N LEU A 440 -50.14 11.03 4.68
CA LEU A 440 -49.60 11.83 5.78
C LEU A 440 -50.15 13.26 5.75
N ASN A 441 -50.09 13.92 4.58
CA ASN A 441 -50.61 15.27 4.42
C ASN A 441 -52.12 15.30 4.73
N ALA A 442 -52.89 14.36 4.17
CA ALA A 442 -54.33 14.29 4.37
C ALA A 442 -54.70 14.19 5.85
N ALA A 443 -54.00 13.35 6.61
CA ALA A 443 -54.27 13.16 8.01
C ALA A 443 -53.81 14.35 8.89
N VAL A 444 -52.62 14.90 8.64
CA VAL A 444 -52.07 15.97 9.49
C VAL A 444 -52.72 17.32 9.18
N TYR A 445 -52.76 17.75 7.91
CA TYR A 445 -53.43 18.99 7.52
C TYR A 445 -54.95 18.91 7.69
N GLY A 446 -55.54 17.71 7.61
CA GLY A 446 -56.98 17.51 7.84
C GLY A 446 -57.38 17.51 9.33
N SER A 447 -56.42 17.46 10.24
CA SER A 447 -56.68 17.40 11.69
C SER A 447 -57.40 18.65 12.22
N GLN A 448 -58.05 18.51 13.38
CA GLN A 448 -58.66 19.65 14.07
C GLN A 448 -57.61 20.68 14.51
N GLU A 449 -56.43 20.22 14.89
CA GLU A 449 -55.32 21.09 15.28
C GLU A 449 -54.84 21.95 14.11
N ALA A 450 -54.73 21.37 12.91
CA ALA A 450 -54.40 22.13 11.70
C ALA A 450 -55.49 23.16 11.33
N LEU A 451 -56.78 22.84 11.51
CA LEU A 451 -57.87 23.80 11.31
C LEU A 451 -57.72 25.02 12.24
N ASN A 452 -57.43 24.77 13.52
CA ASN A 452 -57.23 25.84 14.50
C ASN A 452 -55.96 26.66 14.18
N THR A 453 -54.87 25.98 13.84
CA THR A 453 -53.55 26.60 13.64
C THR A 453 -53.45 27.38 12.33
N LEU A 454 -54.01 26.84 11.25
CA LEU A 454 -53.90 27.44 9.91
C LEU A 454 -55.07 28.35 9.57
N GLY A 455 -56.29 27.98 9.99
CA GLY A 455 -57.52 28.70 9.66
C GLY A 455 -58.11 29.53 10.79
N GLY A 456 -57.51 29.53 11.98
CA GLY A 456 -58.09 30.19 13.16
C GLY A 456 -59.40 29.54 13.62
N GLY A 457 -59.64 28.28 13.25
CA GLY A 457 -60.91 27.58 13.47
C GLY A 457 -61.88 27.65 12.29
N GLU A 458 -61.62 28.49 11.29
CA GLU A 458 -62.48 28.69 10.11
C GLU A 458 -62.04 27.83 8.93
N VAL A 459 -62.99 27.09 8.35
CA VAL A 459 -62.70 26.14 7.25
C VAL A 459 -62.21 26.86 6.00
N GLN A 460 -62.77 28.03 5.67
CA GLN A 460 -62.35 28.79 4.48
C GLN A 460 -60.90 29.29 4.61
N GLY A 461 -60.53 29.83 5.77
CA GLY A 461 -59.15 30.25 6.06
C GLY A 461 -58.19 29.06 6.05
N TRP A 462 -58.62 27.91 6.56
CA TRP A 462 -57.84 26.68 6.49
C TRP A 462 -57.62 26.19 5.05
N VAL A 463 -58.63 26.23 4.18
CA VAL A 463 -58.48 25.89 2.75
C VAL A 463 -57.45 26.79 2.08
N ASP A 464 -57.52 28.12 2.29
CA ASP A 464 -56.54 29.06 1.73
C ASP A 464 -55.11 28.75 2.21
N ALA A 465 -54.93 28.44 3.48
CA ALA A 465 -53.63 28.07 4.03
C ALA A 465 -53.10 26.74 3.45
N VAL A 466 -53.95 25.72 3.30
CA VAL A 466 -53.57 24.45 2.65
C VAL A 466 -53.16 24.67 1.20
N TYR A 467 -53.88 25.53 0.47
CA TYR A 467 -53.53 25.94 -0.89
C TYR A 467 -52.15 26.61 -0.96
N ARG A 468 -51.85 27.56 -0.07
CA ARG A 468 -50.55 28.23 -0.05
C ARG A 468 -49.40 27.27 0.24
N LEU A 469 -49.62 26.30 1.12
CA LEU A 469 -48.59 25.34 1.53
C LEU A 469 -48.37 24.24 0.48
N LEU A 470 -49.43 23.71 -0.12
CA LEU A 470 -49.34 22.57 -1.06
C LEU A 470 -49.25 22.99 -2.53
N LEU A 471 -49.82 24.14 -2.91
CA LEU A 471 -49.87 24.64 -4.29
C LEU A 471 -48.99 25.88 -4.49
N GLY A 472 -48.80 26.71 -3.46
CA GLY A 472 -48.02 27.95 -3.55
C GLY A 472 -48.78 29.20 -3.87
N ARG A 473 -50.10 29.11 -3.96
CA ARG A 473 -51.01 30.23 -4.22
C ARG A 473 -52.14 30.23 -3.22
N GLY A 474 -52.84 31.35 -3.10
CA GLY A 474 -54.10 31.39 -2.35
C GLY A 474 -55.21 30.62 -3.06
N ALA A 475 -56.20 30.18 -2.30
CA ALA A 475 -57.45 29.65 -2.82
C ALA A 475 -58.36 30.80 -3.25
N ALA A 476 -58.92 30.74 -4.45
CA ALA A 476 -59.94 31.69 -4.87
C ALA A 476 -61.21 31.56 -3.99
N PRO A 477 -62.01 32.62 -3.82
CA PRO A 477 -63.22 32.57 -2.99
C PRO A 477 -64.19 31.43 -3.35
N GLU A 478 -64.29 31.09 -4.65
CA GLU A 478 -65.11 29.99 -5.14
C GLU A 478 -64.53 28.62 -4.75
N GLU A 479 -63.21 28.46 -4.79
CA GLU A 479 -62.50 27.25 -4.35
C GLU A 479 -62.68 27.05 -2.84
N GLN A 480 -62.52 28.12 -2.04
CA GLN A 480 -62.76 28.08 -0.59
C GLN A 480 -64.19 27.64 -0.28
N THR A 481 -65.17 28.20 -0.98
CA THR A 481 -66.60 27.86 -0.79
C THR A 481 -66.88 26.42 -1.21
N SER A 482 -66.33 25.96 -2.33
CA SER A 482 -66.50 24.60 -2.83
C SER A 482 -65.92 23.58 -1.85
N TRP A 483 -64.67 23.77 -1.43
CA TRP A 483 -64.01 22.87 -0.49
C TRP A 483 -64.63 22.90 0.91
N ALA A 484 -65.15 24.04 1.36
CA ALA A 484 -65.89 24.12 2.62
C ALA A 484 -67.13 23.21 2.62
N ARG A 485 -67.85 23.10 1.49
CA ARG A 485 -68.98 22.16 1.36
C ARG A 485 -68.51 20.71 1.43
N VAL A 486 -67.43 20.37 0.73
CA VAL A 486 -66.87 19.01 0.77
C VAL A 486 -66.40 18.67 2.18
N ALA A 487 -65.73 19.60 2.87
CA ALA A 487 -65.29 19.43 4.25
C ALA A 487 -66.46 19.19 5.21
N ALA A 488 -67.59 19.87 5.02
CA ALA A 488 -68.79 19.67 5.82
C ALA A 488 -69.48 18.30 5.56
N GLN A 489 -69.39 17.77 4.34
CA GLN A 489 -70.05 16.52 3.95
C GLN A 489 -69.21 15.28 4.20
N ALA A 490 -67.91 15.34 3.91
CA ALA A 490 -67.01 14.18 3.89
C ALA A 490 -65.82 14.33 4.86
N GLY A 491 -65.73 15.45 5.57
CA GLY A 491 -64.59 15.77 6.43
C GLY A 491 -63.41 16.39 5.67
N ARG A 492 -62.39 16.81 6.41
CA ARG A 492 -61.23 17.54 5.86
C ARG A 492 -60.18 16.64 5.20
N ASN A 493 -60.05 15.38 5.61
CA ASN A 493 -59.06 14.48 5.03
C ASN A 493 -59.26 14.28 3.50
N PRO A 494 -60.47 14.01 2.99
CA PRO A 494 -60.69 13.92 1.54
C PRO A 494 -60.37 15.21 0.78
N VAL A 495 -60.60 16.38 1.40
CA VAL A 495 -60.26 17.69 0.82
C VAL A 495 -58.76 17.82 0.62
N VAL A 496 -57.98 17.57 1.68
CA VAL A 496 -56.51 17.65 1.59
C VAL A 496 -55.97 16.60 0.62
N MET A 497 -56.51 15.38 0.65
CA MET A 497 -56.10 14.32 -0.27
C MET A 497 -56.29 14.76 -1.73
N ALA A 498 -57.46 15.31 -2.08
CA ALA A 498 -57.75 15.79 -3.42
C ALA A 498 -56.82 16.94 -3.83
N ILE A 499 -56.53 17.89 -2.92
CA ILE A 499 -55.60 19.00 -3.18
C ILE A 499 -54.17 18.46 -3.37
N SER A 500 -53.68 17.58 -2.49
CA SER A 500 -52.31 17.04 -2.51
C SER A 500 -52.02 16.16 -3.73
N GLN A 501 -53.04 15.50 -4.27
CA GLN A 501 -52.97 14.68 -5.50
C GLN A 501 -53.26 15.47 -6.77
N SER A 502 -53.67 16.74 -6.67
CA SER A 502 -53.96 17.57 -7.83
C SER A 502 -52.74 17.68 -8.76
N PRO A 503 -52.93 17.84 -10.08
CA PRO A 503 -51.81 18.10 -11.00
C PRO A 503 -50.94 19.27 -10.57
N GLU A 504 -51.54 20.32 -10.00
CA GLU A 504 -50.83 21.50 -9.50
C GLU A 504 -49.88 21.15 -8.35
N ALA A 505 -50.37 20.44 -7.32
CA ALA A 505 -49.55 19.99 -6.20
C ALA A 505 -48.42 19.05 -6.64
N ARG A 506 -48.72 18.11 -7.56
CA ARG A 506 -47.73 17.15 -8.08
C ARG A 506 -46.64 17.85 -8.89
N ASN A 507 -47.02 18.80 -9.75
CA ASN A 507 -46.05 19.55 -10.54
C ASN A 507 -45.13 20.41 -9.67
N ARG A 508 -45.67 21.04 -8.61
CA ARG A 508 -44.85 21.78 -7.64
C ARG A 508 -43.82 20.89 -6.95
N ARG A 509 -44.23 19.73 -6.41
CA ARG A 509 -43.28 18.78 -5.80
C ARG A 509 -42.24 18.28 -6.80
N LEU A 510 -42.68 18.04 -8.03
CA LEU A 510 -41.78 17.60 -9.10
C LEU A 510 -40.76 18.67 -9.49
N GLU A 511 -41.14 19.95 -9.49
CA GLU A 511 -40.23 21.09 -9.68
C GLU A 511 -39.15 21.11 -8.59
N GLU A 512 -39.53 20.89 -7.33
CA GLU A 512 -38.57 20.78 -6.22
C GLU A 512 -37.61 19.60 -6.41
N TYR A 513 -38.11 18.43 -6.83
CA TYR A 513 -37.27 17.25 -7.08
C TYR A 513 -36.30 17.47 -8.23
N TYR A 514 -36.74 18.10 -9.32
CA TYR A 514 -35.87 18.46 -10.45
C TYR A 514 -34.78 19.45 -10.02
N GLN A 515 -35.14 20.46 -9.24
CA GLN A 515 -34.18 21.44 -8.76
C GLN A 515 -33.14 20.82 -7.80
N VAL A 516 -33.59 20.01 -6.85
CA VAL A 516 -32.70 19.40 -5.84
C VAL A 516 -31.85 18.28 -6.45
N LEU A 517 -32.43 17.39 -7.24
CA LEU A 517 -31.73 16.21 -7.76
C LEU A 517 -30.98 16.51 -9.07
N LEU A 518 -31.59 17.24 -10.00
CA LEU A 518 -31.02 17.47 -11.33
C LEU A 518 -30.42 18.88 -11.50
N GLY A 519 -30.73 19.82 -10.62
CA GLY A 519 -30.15 21.18 -10.64
C GLY A 519 -30.70 22.06 -11.75
N ARG A 520 -31.90 21.76 -12.25
CA ARG A 520 -32.56 22.51 -13.31
C ARG A 520 -34.08 22.52 -13.13
N ALA A 521 -34.75 23.41 -13.86
CA ALA A 521 -36.20 23.49 -13.89
C ALA A 521 -36.85 22.25 -14.54
N LEU A 522 -38.09 21.97 -14.13
CA LEU A 522 -38.94 20.94 -14.72
C LEU A 522 -39.33 21.31 -16.15
N ASP A 523 -38.98 20.44 -17.09
CA ASP A 523 -39.38 20.54 -18.50
C ASP A 523 -40.69 19.77 -18.79
N ASP A 524 -41.27 19.98 -19.97
CA ASP A 524 -42.53 19.36 -20.39
C ASP A 524 -42.45 17.83 -20.50
N GLY A 525 -41.30 17.30 -20.93
CA GLY A 525 -41.03 15.86 -21.00
C GLY A 525 -40.98 15.24 -19.61
N GLY A 526 -40.30 15.90 -18.66
CA GLY A 526 -40.29 15.52 -17.26
C GLY A 526 -41.68 15.54 -16.63
N ARG A 527 -42.45 16.61 -16.89
CA ARG A 527 -43.81 16.76 -16.38
C ARG A 527 -44.71 15.63 -16.84
N SER A 528 -44.70 15.33 -18.15
CA SER A 528 -45.50 14.23 -18.72
C SER A 528 -45.10 12.85 -18.18
N SER A 529 -43.80 12.64 -17.93
CA SER A 529 -43.27 11.34 -17.50
C SER A 529 -43.52 11.05 -16.01
N PHE A 530 -43.39 12.05 -15.14
CA PHE A 530 -43.33 11.85 -13.69
C PHE A 530 -44.56 12.37 -12.93
N SER A 531 -45.28 13.37 -13.42
CA SER A 531 -46.41 13.95 -12.68
C SER A 531 -47.51 12.91 -12.42
N GLY A 532 -47.80 12.05 -13.41
CA GLY A 532 -48.72 10.92 -13.26
C GLY A 532 -48.31 9.95 -12.15
N LEU A 533 -47.01 9.65 -12.04
CA LEU A 533 -46.47 8.68 -11.08
C LEU A 533 -46.62 9.16 -9.63
N LEU A 534 -46.59 10.47 -9.36
CA LEU A 534 -46.82 11.02 -8.02
C LEU A 534 -48.23 10.75 -7.47
N ALA A 535 -49.21 10.42 -8.32
CA ALA A 535 -50.54 10.00 -7.86
C ALA A 535 -50.65 8.49 -7.62
N GLY A 536 -49.85 7.66 -8.31
CA GLY A 536 -49.99 6.19 -8.27
C GLY A 536 -48.86 5.46 -7.55
N ARG A 537 -47.60 5.78 -7.89
CA ARG A 537 -46.38 5.17 -7.36
C ARG A 537 -45.78 5.93 -6.17
N GLY A 538 -46.15 7.21 -6.01
CA GLY A 538 -45.77 8.04 -4.88
C GLY A 538 -44.38 8.67 -5.00
N ASP A 539 -44.06 9.51 -4.02
CA ASP A 539 -42.86 10.37 -4.03
C ASP A 539 -41.54 9.57 -3.91
N VAL A 540 -41.57 8.38 -3.29
CA VAL A 540 -40.39 7.50 -3.15
C VAL A 540 -39.86 7.07 -4.53
N ASP A 541 -40.74 6.51 -5.36
CA ASP A 541 -40.35 5.97 -6.68
C ASP A 541 -39.88 7.07 -7.62
N VAL A 542 -40.53 8.24 -7.61
CA VAL A 542 -40.13 9.37 -8.46
C VAL A 542 -38.76 9.90 -8.07
N VAL A 543 -38.48 10.07 -6.78
CA VAL A 543 -37.15 10.47 -6.29
C VAL A 543 -36.10 9.41 -6.67
N ALA A 544 -36.41 8.13 -6.50
CA ALA A 544 -35.51 7.03 -6.85
C ALA A 544 -35.20 6.96 -8.35
N LEU A 545 -36.20 7.14 -9.21
CA LEU A 545 -36.03 7.17 -10.67
C LEU A 545 -35.17 8.35 -11.12
N LEU A 546 -35.43 9.55 -10.58
CA LEU A 546 -34.64 10.74 -10.90
C LEU A 546 -33.19 10.60 -10.42
N ALA A 547 -32.99 10.13 -9.19
CA ALA A 547 -31.67 9.92 -8.62
C ALA A 547 -30.90 8.75 -9.29
N ALA A 548 -31.60 7.76 -9.87
CA ALA A 548 -30.95 6.69 -10.63
C ALA A 548 -30.58 7.10 -12.07
N SER A 549 -30.98 8.29 -12.52
CA SER A 549 -30.79 8.72 -13.90
C SER A 549 -29.32 8.96 -14.26
N PRO A 550 -28.94 8.81 -15.55
CA PRO A 550 -27.62 9.20 -16.04
C PRO A 550 -27.28 10.67 -15.77
N GLU A 551 -28.29 11.55 -15.79
CA GLU A 551 -28.13 12.98 -15.53
C GLU A 551 -27.73 13.24 -14.07
N TYR A 552 -28.45 12.63 -13.12
CA TYR A 552 -28.10 12.72 -11.70
C TYR A 552 -26.69 12.20 -11.42
N ARG A 553 -26.30 11.09 -12.06
CA ARG A 553 -24.93 10.56 -11.97
C ARG A 553 -23.88 11.59 -12.39
N GLN A 554 -24.04 12.20 -13.57
CA GLN A 554 -23.07 13.19 -14.05
C GLN A 554 -22.97 14.38 -13.11
N ARG A 555 -24.11 14.84 -12.59
CA ARG A 555 -24.14 15.92 -11.61
C ARG A 555 -23.47 15.54 -10.29
N ALA A 556 -23.67 14.32 -9.81
CA ALA A 556 -23.04 13.81 -8.60
C ALA A 556 -21.50 13.79 -8.75
N GLU A 557 -21.01 13.25 -9.87
CA GLU A 557 -19.58 13.19 -10.19
C GLU A 557 -18.95 14.59 -10.30
N ALA A 558 -19.67 15.57 -10.85
CA ALA A 558 -19.20 16.95 -10.94
C ALA A 558 -19.15 17.67 -9.57
N ARG A 559 -20.08 17.35 -8.66
CA ARG A 559 -20.19 17.98 -7.33
C ARG A 559 -19.28 17.33 -6.29
N PHE A 560 -18.94 16.06 -6.47
CA PHE A 560 -18.20 15.25 -5.52
C PHE A 560 -17.07 14.47 -6.25
N PRO A 561 -15.99 15.17 -6.66
CA PRO A 561 -14.94 14.59 -7.49
C PRO A 561 -14.02 13.58 -6.78
#